data_AF-A0A3A5VSC9-F1
#
_entry.id   AF-A0A3A5VSC9-F1
#
_cell.length_a   1.000
_cell.length_b   1.000
_cell.length_c   1.000
_cell.angle_alpha   90.00
_cell.angle_beta   90.00
_cell.angle_gamma   90.00
#
_symmetry.space_group_name_H-M   'P 1'
#
loop_
_entity.id
_entity.type
_entity.pdbx_description
1 polymer ?
#
loop_
_entity_poly.entity_id
_entity_poly.type
_entity_poly.pdbx_seq_one_letter_code
_entity_poly.pdbx_strand_id
1 'polypeptide(L)'
;GGIPKTWITYIVPFMFLAAIGFLMFWWVALFQIDVAVFDSLRWPWGESDGNGGQRLLLAYALFLIPSMFWIDSTMFHMSNSYSWTPYLVIGILGLASIGNIMFGLLAYGAWQDGVDGSGIMLLGSIFLGIQVIINDFIVWSAKFPW
;
A
#
# COMPACT_ATOMS: atom_id res chain seq x y z
N GLY A 1 19.95 -0.17 9.93
CA GLY A 1 19.95 -1.64 9.95
C GLY A 1 20.57 -2.21 8.69
N GLY A 2 21.90 -2.28 8.61
CA GLY A 2 22.59 -3.15 7.64
C GLY A 2 22.54 -2.77 6.14
N ILE A 3 21.68 -1.86 5.70
CA ILE A 3 21.61 -1.48 4.27
C ILE A 3 22.85 -0.69 3.84
N PRO A 4 23.51 -1.05 2.73
CA PRO A 4 24.58 -0.24 2.15
C PRO A 4 24.13 1.19 1.82
N LYS A 5 24.97 2.19 2.08
CA LYS A 5 24.66 3.61 1.77
C LYS A 5 24.27 3.84 0.31
N THR A 6 24.76 3.01 -0.61
CA THR A 6 24.42 3.04 -2.04
C THR A 6 22.96 2.74 -2.35
N TRP A 7 22.22 2.15 -1.41
CA TRP A 7 20.79 1.88 -1.57
C TRP A 7 19.92 3.08 -1.23
N ILE A 8 20.43 4.04 -0.44
CA ILE A 8 19.67 5.25 -0.09
C ILE A 8 19.33 6.03 -1.38
N THR A 9 20.30 6.17 -2.28
CA THR A 9 20.10 6.83 -3.58
C THR A 9 19.12 6.10 -4.50
N TYR A 10 18.92 4.79 -4.30
CA TYR A 10 17.91 4.02 -5.01
C TYR A 10 16.53 4.16 -4.36
N ILE A 11 16.43 4.05 -3.02
CA ILE A 11 15.16 4.01 -2.29
C ILE A 11 14.45 5.37 -2.27
N VAL A 12 15.20 6.46 -2.02
CA VAL A 12 14.62 7.79 -1.78
C VAL A 12 13.70 8.27 -2.92
N PRO A 13 14.08 8.18 -4.21
CA PRO A 13 13.18 8.53 -5.31
C PRO A 13 11.83 7.80 -5.30
N PHE A 14 11.82 6.51 -4.96
CA PHE A 14 10.60 5.73 -4.91
C PHE A 14 9.75 6.03 -3.67
N MET A 15 10.37 6.43 -2.55
CA MET A 15 9.62 6.96 -1.40
C MET A 15 8.89 8.26 -1.77
N PHE A 16 9.53 9.17 -2.52
CA PHE A 16 8.85 10.36 -3.04
C PHE A 16 7.73 10.01 -4.03
N LEU A 17 7.98 9.05 -4.93
CA LEU A 17 6.96 8.55 -5.85
C LEU A 17 5.75 7.99 -5.08
N ALA A 18 5.98 7.23 -4.01
CA ALA A 18 4.95 6.71 -3.13
C ALA A 18 4.19 7.82 -2.40
N ALA A 19 4.90 8.83 -1.89
CA ALA A 19 4.26 9.98 -1.24
C ALA A 19 3.35 10.74 -2.22
N ILE A 20 3.81 10.95 -3.46
CA ILE A 20 2.99 11.53 -4.53
C ILE A 20 1.77 10.63 -4.80
N GLY A 21 1.99 9.32 -4.94
CA GLY A 21 0.90 8.37 -5.19
C GLY A 21 -0.15 8.34 -4.07
N PHE A 22 0.29 8.39 -2.82
CA PHE A 22 -0.57 8.50 -1.66
C PHE A 22 -1.39 9.80 -1.71
N LEU A 23 -0.76 10.94 -1.94
CA LEU A 23 -1.45 12.23 -2.05
C LEU A 23 -2.45 12.25 -3.20
N MET A 24 -2.11 11.67 -4.35
CA MET A 24 -3.03 11.55 -5.49
C MET A 24 -4.28 10.73 -5.14
N PHE A 25 -4.09 9.57 -4.50
CA PHE A 25 -5.20 8.71 -4.11
C PHE A 25 -6.12 9.42 -3.11
N TRP A 26 -5.54 9.97 -2.04
CA TRP A 26 -6.30 10.59 -0.95
C TRP A 26 -6.87 11.95 -1.33
N TRP A 27 -6.25 12.69 -2.25
CA TRP A 27 -6.84 13.90 -2.82
C TRP A 27 -8.23 13.62 -3.40
N VAL A 28 -8.34 12.57 -4.21
CA VAL A 28 -9.61 12.21 -4.82
C VAL A 28 -10.57 11.64 -3.78
N ALA A 29 -10.09 10.67 -2.96
CA ALA A 29 -10.92 9.98 -1.99
C ALA A 29 -11.51 10.88 -0.89
N LEU A 30 -10.84 11.98 -0.54
CA LEU A 30 -11.28 12.89 0.52
C LEU A 30 -11.97 14.16 0.00
N PHE A 31 -11.62 14.63 -1.21
CA PHE A 31 -12.03 15.97 -1.66
C PHE A 31 -12.74 16.01 -3.00
N GLN A 32 -12.76 14.93 -3.79
CA GLN A 32 -13.38 14.92 -5.13
C GLN A 32 -14.62 14.05 -5.21
N ILE A 33 -14.65 12.92 -4.48
CA ILE A 33 -15.81 12.03 -4.49
C ILE A 33 -16.85 12.47 -3.46
N ASP A 34 -18.12 12.41 -3.83
CA ASP A 34 -19.23 12.64 -2.90
C ASP A 34 -19.50 11.40 -2.02
N VAL A 35 -20.35 11.56 -1.02
CA VAL A 35 -20.69 10.51 -0.05
C VAL A 35 -21.37 9.31 -0.72
N ALA A 36 -22.23 9.54 -1.72
CA ALA A 36 -22.93 8.45 -2.40
C ALA A 36 -21.96 7.59 -3.22
N VAL A 37 -21.02 8.23 -3.91
CA VAL A 37 -19.95 7.55 -4.64
C VAL A 37 -19.03 6.80 -3.67
N PHE A 38 -18.66 7.42 -2.55
CA PHE A 38 -17.83 6.82 -1.52
C PHE A 38 -18.46 5.55 -0.93
N ASP A 39 -19.74 5.60 -0.59
CA ASP A 39 -20.49 4.44 -0.07
C ASP A 39 -20.64 3.36 -1.15
N SER A 40 -20.67 3.75 -2.43
CA SER A 40 -20.77 2.82 -3.55
C SER A 40 -19.48 2.12 -3.96
N LEU A 41 -18.34 2.46 -3.35
CA LEU A 41 -17.06 1.82 -3.67
C LEU A 41 -17.16 0.29 -3.49
N ARG A 42 -16.81 -0.43 -4.53
CA ARG A 42 -17.00 -1.88 -4.65
C ARG A 42 -15.76 -2.56 -5.20
N TRP A 43 -15.68 -3.87 -5.02
CA TRP A 43 -14.70 -4.67 -5.75
C TRP A 43 -15.07 -4.69 -7.24
N PRO A 44 -14.10 -4.74 -8.16
CA PRO A 44 -14.37 -4.67 -9.61
C PRO A 44 -15.39 -5.69 -10.11
N TRP A 45 -15.43 -6.88 -9.49
CA TRP A 45 -16.30 -8.00 -9.85
C TRP A 45 -17.59 -8.12 -9.04
N GLY A 46 -17.84 -7.22 -8.07
CA GLY A 46 -19.03 -7.25 -7.22
C GLY A 46 -19.93 -6.04 -7.49
N GLU A 47 -21.20 -6.14 -7.10
CA GLU A 47 -22.10 -4.98 -7.06
C GLU A 47 -21.82 -4.12 -5.81
N SER A 48 -22.24 -2.86 -5.87
CA SER A 48 -22.21 -1.99 -4.69
C SER A 48 -23.26 -2.43 -3.67
N ASP A 49 -22.83 -2.57 -2.41
CA ASP A 49 -23.69 -2.90 -1.27
C ASP A 49 -23.76 -1.76 -0.24
N GLY A 50 -23.27 -0.57 -0.59
CA GLY A 50 -23.22 0.59 0.31
C GLY A 50 -22.12 0.56 1.38
N ASN A 51 -21.26 -0.46 1.43
CA ASN A 51 -20.19 -0.58 2.42
C ASN A 51 -18.82 -0.09 1.90
N GLY A 52 -18.80 0.81 0.92
CA GLY A 52 -17.56 1.30 0.30
C GLY A 52 -16.56 1.91 1.28
N GLY A 53 -17.05 2.72 2.22
CA GLY A 53 -16.22 3.28 3.28
C GLY A 53 -15.56 2.23 4.18
N GLN A 54 -16.26 1.14 4.50
CA GLN A 54 -15.68 0.05 5.30
C GLN A 54 -14.58 -0.68 4.53
N ARG A 55 -14.76 -0.89 3.22
CA ARG A 55 -13.71 -1.48 2.36
C ARG A 55 -12.48 -0.59 2.29
N LEU A 56 -12.68 0.72 2.13
CA LEU A 56 -11.57 1.67 2.10
C LEU A 56 -10.83 1.71 3.45
N LEU A 57 -11.57 1.71 4.56
CA LEU A 57 -10.98 1.64 5.91
C LEU A 57 -10.17 0.35 6.11
N LEU A 58 -10.70 -0.80 5.67
CA LEU A 58 -9.99 -2.06 5.75
C LEU A 58 -8.70 -2.04 4.91
N ALA A 59 -8.77 -1.55 3.67
CA ALA A 59 -7.61 -1.37 2.81
C ALA A 59 -6.55 -0.46 3.47
N TYR A 60 -7.00 0.66 4.06
CA TYR A 60 -6.12 1.59 4.74
C TYR A 60 -5.51 1.00 6.02
N ALA A 61 -6.26 0.27 6.83
CA ALA A 61 -5.73 -0.38 8.02
C ALA A 61 -4.69 -1.45 7.66
N LEU A 62 -4.97 -2.28 6.64
CA LEU A 62 -4.04 -3.29 6.15
C LEU A 62 -2.79 -2.70 5.50
N PHE A 63 -2.88 -1.50 4.93
CA PHE A 63 -1.72 -0.77 4.44
C PHE A 63 -0.94 -0.12 5.59
N LEU A 64 -1.57 0.79 6.33
CA LEU A 64 -0.90 1.71 7.25
C LEU A 64 -0.30 0.99 8.46
N ILE A 65 -1.08 0.14 9.13
CA ILE A 65 -0.65 -0.49 10.38
C ILE A 65 0.61 -1.33 10.14
N PRO A 66 0.65 -2.25 9.15
CA PRO A 66 1.88 -2.97 8.84
C PRO A 66 3.01 -2.06 8.35
N SER A 67 2.72 -1.04 7.54
CA SER A 67 3.72 -0.05 7.09
C SER A 67 4.35 0.74 8.24
N MET A 68 3.70 0.86 9.41
CA MET A 68 4.33 1.48 10.58
C MET A 68 5.38 0.58 11.24
N PHE A 69 5.24 -0.74 11.15
CA PHE A 69 6.04 -1.69 11.94
C PHE A 69 7.15 -2.40 11.17
N TRP A 70 7.23 -2.26 9.86
CA TRP A 70 8.16 -3.07 9.06
C TRP A 70 9.66 -2.78 9.35
N ILE A 71 10.00 -1.53 9.65
CA ILE A 71 11.38 -1.17 10.01
C ILE A 71 11.73 -1.74 11.39
N ASP A 72 10.85 -1.57 12.37
CA ASP A 72 11.05 -2.07 13.73
C ASP A 72 11.13 -3.60 13.75
N SER A 73 10.28 -4.29 12.97
CA SER A 73 10.35 -5.75 12.85
C SER A 73 11.65 -6.21 12.18
N THR A 74 12.13 -5.47 11.18
CA THR A 74 13.43 -5.76 10.56
C THR A 74 14.57 -5.56 11.55
N MET A 75 14.55 -4.48 12.33
CA MET A 75 15.54 -4.24 13.38
C MET A 75 15.51 -5.36 14.44
N PHE A 76 14.31 -5.80 14.85
CA PHE A 76 14.14 -6.91 15.78
C PHE A 76 14.71 -8.22 15.23
N HIS A 77 14.52 -8.52 13.95
CA HIS A 77 15.15 -9.68 13.31
C HIS A 77 16.67 -9.57 13.34
N MET A 78 17.25 -8.42 12.95
CA MET A 78 18.71 -8.22 12.96
C MET A 78 19.35 -8.36 14.34
N SER A 79 18.60 -8.08 15.41
CA SER A 79 19.10 -8.13 16.78
C SER A 79 18.92 -9.48 17.47
N ASN A 80 18.29 -10.46 16.82
CA ASN A 80 17.94 -11.74 17.42
C ASN A 80 18.24 -12.91 16.46
N SER A 81 18.44 -14.11 17.00
CA SER A 81 18.71 -15.32 16.20
C SER A 81 17.52 -16.26 16.12
N TYR A 82 16.30 -15.76 16.36
CA TYR A 82 15.08 -16.58 16.32
C TYR A 82 14.68 -16.89 14.87
N SER A 83 14.49 -18.17 14.57
CA SER A 83 14.15 -18.66 13.22
C SER A 83 12.81 -18.16 12.67
N TRP A 84 11.91 -17.67 13.52
CA TRP A 84 10.60 -17.18 13.10
C TRP A 84 10.58 -15.69 12.69
N THR A 85 11.61 -14.93 13.09
CA THR A 85 11.65 -13.47 12.88
C THR A 85 11.66 -13.02 11.41
N PRO A 86 12.26 -13.75 10.45
CA PRO A 86 12.11 -13.45 9.02
C PRO A 86 10.65 -13.43 8.57
N TYR A 87 9.84 -14.41 9.01
CA TYR A 87 8.44 -14.53 8.60
C TYR A 87 7.59 -13.39 9.14
N LEU A 88 7.93 -12.82 10.30
CA LEU A 88 7.28 -11.62 10.83
C LEU A 88 7.48 -10.43 9.88
N VAL A 89 8.72 -10.17 9.46
CA VAL A 89 9.06 -9.06 8.56
C VAL A 89 8.36 -9.24 7.21
N ILE A 90 8.52 -10.41 6.58
CA ILE A 90 7.93 -10.73 5.29
C ILE A 90 6.40 -10.68 5.36
N GLY A 91 5.81 -11.18 6.46
CA GLY A 91 4.36 -11.12 6.69
C GLY A 91 3.82 -9.70 6.80
N ILE A 92 4.51 -8.82 7.53
CA ILE A 92 4.15 -7.39 7.66
C ILE A 92 4.19 -6.71 6.28
N LEU A 93 5.25 -6.92 5.51
CA LEU A 93 5.41 -6.35 4.16
C LEU A 93 4.36 -6.90 3.18
N GLY A 94 4.00 -8.18 3.32
CA GLY A 94 2.93 -8.82 2.57
C GLY A 94 1.55 -8.23 2.89
N LEU A 95 1.24 -7.98 4.16
CA LEU A 95 -0.01 -7.33 4.57
C LEU A 95 -0.12 -5.90 4.03
N ALA A 96 0.95 -5.11 4.12
CA ALA A 96 1.00 -3.77 3.53
C ALA A 96 0.72 -3.81 2.01
N SER A 97 1.31 -4.79 1.32
CA SER A 97 1.10 -5.02 -0.11
C SER A 97 -0.35 -5.36 -0.45
N ILE A 98 -1.00 -6.21 0.36
CA ILE A 98 -2.43 -6.53 0.21
C ILE A 98 -3.28 -5.26 0.36
N GLY A 99 -3.00 -4.42 1.36
CA GLY A 99 -3.67 -3.12 1.52
C GLY A 99 -3.54 -2.24 0.28
N ASN A 100 -2.34 -2.13 -0.30
CA ASN A 100 -2.14 -1.37 -1.53
C ASN A 100 -2.87 -1.98 -2.74
N ILE A 101 -2.91 -3.31 -2.87
CA ILE A 101 -3.69 -3.98 -3.93
C ILE A 101 -5.17 -3.65 -3.77
N MET A 102 -5.69 -3.66 -2.54
CA MET A 102 -7.08 -3.28 -2.27
C MET A 102 -7.36 -1.83 -2.67
N PHE A 103 -6.44 -0.88 -2.44
CA PHE A 103 -6.58 0.46 -2.98
C PHE A 103 -6.68 0.48 -4.51
N GLY A 104 -5.79 -0.25 -5.19
CA GLY A 104 -5.84 -0.37 -6.64
C GLY A 104 -7.14 -0.98 -7.15
N LEU A 105 -7.67 -2.00 -6.46
CA LEU A 105 -8.94 -2.62 -6.82
C LEU A 105 -10.14 -1.68 -6.61
N LEU A 106 -10.17 -0.92 -5.52
CA LEU A 106 -11.23 0.06 -5.28
C LEU A 106 -11.17 1.20 -6.32
N ALA A 107 -9.97 1.71 -6.61
CA ALA A 107 -9.78 2.71 -7.65
C ALA A 107 -10.15 2.18 -9.04
N TYR A 108 -9.81 0.93 -9.35
CA TYR A 108 -10.17 0.29 -10.61
C TYR A 108 -11.68 0.06 -10.73
N GLY A 109 -12.35 -0.36 -9.65
CA GLY A 109 -13.82 -0.45 -9.61
C GLY A 109 -14.47 0.91 -9.87
N ALA A 110 -14.02 1.96 -9.18
CA ALA A 110 -14.50 3.33 -9.41
C ALA A 110 -14.24 3.81 -10.85
N TRP A 111 -13.11 3.42 -11.45
CA TRP A 111 -12.79 3.73 -12.84
C TRP A 111 -13.73 3.03 -13.82
N GLN A 112 -14.07 1.76 -13.57
CA GLN A 112 -15.07 1.04 -14.36
C GLN A 112 -16.47 1.67 -14.27
N ASP A 113 -16.79 2.26 -13.11
CA ASP A 113 -18.06 2.94 -12.85
C ASP A 113 -18.10 4.38 -13.42
N GLY A 114 -17.01 4.84 -14.04
CA GLY A 114 -16.94 6.18 -14.63
C GLY A 114 -16.88 7.31 -13.61
N VAL A 115 -16.44 7.03 -12.37
CA VAL A 115 -16.30 8.03 -11.31
C VAL A 115 -15.22 9.04 -11.68
N ASP A 116 -15.54 10.32 -11.60
CA ASP A 116 -14.59 11.40 -11.85
C ASP A 116 -13.39 11.33 -10.88
N GLY A 117 -12.18 11.51 -11.41
CA GLY A 117 -10.94 11.43 -10.62
C GLY A 117 -10.45 10.01 -10.29
N SER A 118 -11.24 8.96 -10.54
CA SER A 118 -10.84 7.56 -10.29
C SER A 118 -9.55 7.14 -11.01
N GLY A 119 -9.27 7.69 -12.20
CA GLY A 119 -8.01 7.48 -12.91
C GLY A 119 -6.78 8.00 -12.14
N ILE A 120 -6.93 9.11 -11.41
CA ILE A 120 -5.88 9.66 -10.52
C ILE A 120 -5.70 8.75 -9.31
N MET A 121 -6.79 8.20 -8.74
CA MET A 121 -6.70 7.20 -7.68
C MET A 121 -5.93 5.96 -8.16
N LEU A 122 -6.24 5.46 -9.35
CA LEU A 122 -5.61 4.28 -9.90
C LEU A 122 -4.10 4.52 -10.10
N LEU A 123 -3.74 5.65 -10.73
CA LEU A 123 -2.34 6.04 -10.90
C LEU A 123 -1.62 6.21 -9.55
N GLY A 124 -2.29 6.80 -8.57
CA GLY A 124 -1.76 6.94 -7.21
C GLY A 124 -1.49 5.60 -6.53
N SER A 125 -2.40 4.63 -6.67
CA SER A 125 -2.22 3.26 -6.14
C SER A 125 -1.08 2.48 -6.81
N ILE A 126 -0.82 2.76 -8.10
CA ILE A 126 0.32 2.18 -8.84
C ILE A 126 1.63 2.76 -8.32
N PHE A 127 1.71 4.08 -8.17
CA PHE A 127 2.91 4.76 -7.64
C PHE A 127 3.24 4.31 -6.23
N LEU A 128 2.21 4.19 -5.38
CA LEU A 128 2.34 3.64 -4.03
C LEU A 128 2.77 2.17 -4.07
N GLY A 129 2.20 1.38 -4.99
CA GLY A 129 2.53 -0.04 -5.18
C GLY A 129 3.95 -0.30 -5.63
N ILE A 130 4.55 0.57 -6.45
CA ILE A 130 5.97 0.46 -6.82
C ILE A 130 6.84 0.44 -5.55
N GLN A 131 6.57 1.33 -4.60
CA GLN A 131 7.32 1.33 -3.34
C GLN A 131 6.93 0.14 -2.46
N VAL A 132 5.65 -0.01 -2.12
CA VAL A 132 5.24 -0.96 -1.07
C VAL A 132 5.33 -2.42 -1.52
N ILE A 133 5.04 -2.70 -2.79
CA ILE A 133 5.06 -4.07 -3.31
C ILE A 133 6.42 -4.41 -3.90
N ILE A 134 6.95 -3.57 -4.80
CA ILE A 134 8.20 -3.91 -5.50
C ILE A 134 9.39 -3.68 -4.58
N ASN A 135 9.58 -2.47 -4.06
CA ASN A 135 10.78 -2.17 -3.27
C ASN A 135 10.71 -2.77 -1.87
N ASP A 136 9.62 -2.54 -1.15
CA ASP A 136 9.51 -2.93 0.26
C ASP A 136 9.17 -4.41 0.37
N PHE A 137 8.18 -4.96 -0.33
CA PHE A 137 7.92 -6.39 -0.20
C PHE A 137 8.91 -7.24 -0.99
N ILE A 138 9.02 -7.11 -2.32
CA ILE A 138 9.81 -8.03 -3.13
C ILE A 138 11.32 -7.82 -2.96
N VAL A 139 11.83 -6.61 -3.19
CA VAL A 139 13.27 -6.35 -3.19
C VAL A 139 13.86 -6.51 -1.80
N TRP A 140 13.19 -6.02 -0.75
CA TRP A 140 13.60 -6.26 0.63
C TRP A 140 13.58 -7.76 0.96
N SER A 141 12.46 -8.46 0.68
CA SER A 141 12.34 -9.91 0.94
C SER A 141 13.42 -10.72 0.22
N ALA A 142 13.84 -10.32 -0.97
CA ALA A 142 14.84 -11.04 -1.75
C ALA A 142 16.29 -10.75 -1.34
N LYS A 143 16.58 -9.55 -0.83
CA LYS A 143 17.97 -9.06 -0.66
C LYS A 143 18.36 -8.81 0.79
N PHE A 144 17.43 -8.83 1.73
CA PHE A 144 17.74 -8.69 3.14
C PHE A 144 18.41 -9.97 3.68
N PRO A 145 19.42 -9.88 4.56
CA PRO A 145 20.06 -11.06 5.14
C PRO A 145 19.16 -11.71 6.20
N TRP A 146 18.49 -12.80 5.82
CA TRP A 146 17.62 -13.63 6.67
C TRP A 146 18.38 -14.63 7.53
#